data_AF-A0A378BE58-F1
#
_entry.id   AF-A0A378BE58-F1
#
_cell.length_a   1.000
_cell.length_b   1.000
_cell.length_c   1.000
_cell.angle_alpha   90.00
_cell.angle_beta   90.00
_cell.angle_gamma   90.00
#
_symmetry.space_group_name_H-M   'P 1'
#
loop_
_entity.id
_entity.type
_entity.pdbx_description
1 polymer ?
#
loop_
_entity_poly.entity_id
_entity_poly.type
_entity_poly.pdbx_seq_one_letter_code
_entity_poly.pdbx_strand_id
1 'polypeptide(L)'
;MGSLADFEFNKAPLCDGMVLISEQVRDDFPSRFVEEELQRLLRLAQEEIAPSWDQERQIERLLELFYDEWGFGASQGVYRLSDALWLDKVLVNRQGSAVSLGAILLWIAQRLALPVVPVIFPTQMLLRADPETSEEMWLINPFNGETLDEHTLEVWLKGNIGPVAELFNEDLDEADNAEVIRKLLDTLKSALMEERPDGAGPARQRSAAAV
;
A
#
# COMPACT_ATOMS: atom_id res chain seq x y z
N MET A 1 -24.62 3.07 6.62
CA MET A 1 -23.41 3.50 5.90
C MET A 1 -23.25 4.99 6.12
N GLY A 2 -22.12 5.41 6.68
CA GLY A 2 -21.81 6.83 6.89
C GLY A 2 -21.51 7.53 5.55
N SER A 3 -21.71 8.83 5.50
CA SER A 3 -21.33 9.65 4.34
C SER A 3 -19.80 9.74 4.24
N LEU A 4 -19.25 9.74 3.02
CA LEU A 4 -17.82 10.02 2.78
C LEU A 4 -17.40 11.37 3.39
N ALA A 5 -18.32 12.34 3.45
CA ALA A 5 -18.07 13.67 4.01
C ALA A 5 -17.89 13.66 5.54
N ASP A 6 -18.40 12.63 6.22
CA ASP A 6 -18.35 12.51 7.68
C ASP A 6 -17.33 11.45 8.14
N PHE A 7 -16.64 10.79 7.20
CA PHE A 7 -15.69 9.72 7.51
C PHE A 7 -14.35 10.29 8.01
N GLU A 8 -14.02 10.02 9.27
CA GLU A 8 -12.76 10.43 9.87
C GLU A 8 -11.64 9.45 9.48
N PHE A 9 -11.02 9.65 8.31
CA PHE A 9 -9.99 8.76 7.76
C PHE A 9 -8.84 8.45 8.74
N ASN A 10 -8.41 9.42 9.54
CA ASN A 10 -7.31 9.25 10.49
C ASN A 10 -7.71 8.45 11.75
N LYS A 11 -8.99 8.08 11.92
CA LYS A 11 -9.49 7.30 13.06
C LYS A 11 -9.99 5.92 12.68
N ALA A 12 -9.84 5.52 11.42
CA ALA A 12 -10.23 4.22 10.90
C ALA A 12 -9.05 3.57 10.16
N PRO A 13 -9.02 2.23 10.04
CA PRO A 13 -8.05 1.54 9.20
C PRO A 13 -8.06 2.09 7.77
N LEU A 14 -6.88 2.20 7.14
CA LEU A 14 -6.74 2.75 5.79
C LEU A 14 -7.61 1.99 4.76
N CYS A 15 -7.66 0.66 4.84
CA CYS A 15 -8.53 -0.15 3.96
C CYS A 15 -10.01 0.21 4.08
N ASP A 16 -10.50 0.57 5.26
CA ASP A 16 -11.92 0.90 5.46
C ASP A 16 -12.27 2.17 4.68
N GLY A 17 -11.36 3.17 4.69
CA GLY A 17 -11.47 4.37 3.85
C GLY A 17 -11.41 4.05 2.36
N MET A 18 -10.51 3.14 1.94
CA MET A 18 -10.40 2.70 0.54
C MET A 18 -11.66 1.95 0.06
N VAL A 19 -12.23 1.09 0.91
CA VAL A 19 -13.49 0.38 0.63
C VAL A 19 -14.63 1.37 0.45
N LEU A 20 -14.78 2.33 1.40
CA LEU A 20 -15.82 3.35 1.32
C LEU A 20 -15.72 4.17 0.02
N ILE A 21 -14.51 4.57 -0.38
CA ILE A 21 -14.29 5.29 -1.64
C ILE A 21 -14.65 4.42 -2.83
N SER A 22 -14.23 3.16 -2.84
CA SER A 22 -14.46 2.27 -3.96
C SER A 22 -15.95 2.00 -4.17
N GLU A 23 -16.73 1.88 -3.10
CA GLU A 23 -18.20 1.79 -3.15
C GLU A 23 -18.86 3.03 -3.78
N GLN A 24 -18.26 4.23 -3.63
CA GLN A 24 -18.78 5.47 -4.21
C GLN A 24 -18.39 5.66 -5.67
N VAL A 25 -17.25 5.10 -6.09
CA VAL A 25 -16.73 5.27 -7.46
C VAL A 25 -17.23 4.16 -8.39
N ARG A 26 -17.49 2.96 -7.85
CA ARG A 26 -17.80 1.77 -8.64
C ARG A 26 -18.98 0.99 -8.05
N ASP A 27 -20.11 0.99 -8.75
CA ASP A 27 -21.36 0.36 -8.31
C ASP A 27 -21.26 -1.16 -8.08
N ASP A 28 -20.38 -1.86 -8.80
CA ASP A 28 -20.16 -3.30 -8.68
C ASP A 28 -19.04 -3.67 -7.69
N PHE A 29 -18.56 -2.73 -6.86
CA PHE A 29 -17.52 -3.00 -5.88
C PHE A 29 -17.97 -4.01 -4.81
N PRO A 30 -17.29 -5.17 -4.68
CA PRO A 30 -17.75 -6.25 -3.81
C PRO A 30 -17.18 -6.10 -2.39
N SER A 31 -17.63 -5.11 -1.61
CA SER A 31 -17.07 -4.80 -0.29
C SER A 31 -17.06 -5.97 0.69
N ARG A 32 -18.10 -6.81 0.67
CA ARG A 32 -18.15 -8.04 1.49
C ARG A 32 -17.03 -9.02 1.16
N PHE A 33 -16.72 -9.21 -0.12
CA PHE A 33 -15.62 -10.07 -0.53
C PHE A 33 -14.28 -9.55 -0.02
N VAL A 34 -14.06 -8.23 -0.12
CA VAL A 34 -12.83 -7.59 0.39
C VAL A 34 -12.68 -7.81 1.89
N GLU A 35 -13.74 -7.60 2.67
CA GLU A 35 -13.74 -7.84 4.11
C GLU A 35 -13.46 -9.30 4.45
N GLU A 36 -14.15 -10.25 3.80
CA GLU A 36 -13.97 -11.69 4.02
C GLU A 36 -12.53 -12.15 3.72
N GLU A 37 -11.94 -11.65 2.64
CA GLU A 37 -10.58 -12.02 2.23
C GLU A 37 -9.52 -11.39 3.14
N LEU A 38 -9.69 -10.14 3.58
CA LEU A 38 -8.82 -9.52 4.60
C LEU A 38 -8.86 -10.30 5.91
N GLN A 39 -10.06 -10.68 6.37
CA GLN A 39 -10.23 -11.52 7.56
C GLN A 39 -9.61 -12.91 7.38
N ARG A 40 -9.64 -13.48 6.17
CA ARG A 40 -8.98 -14.75 5.87
C ARG A 40 -7.47 -14.64 5.99
N LEU A 41 -6.85 -13.60 5.42
CA LEU A 41 -5.40 -13.37 5.52
C LEU A 41 -4.96 -13.14 6.97
N LEU A 42 -5.73 -12.38 7.75
CA LEU A 42 -5.46 -12.20 9.17
C LEU A 42 -5.45 -13.53 9.95
N ARG A 43 -6.44 -14.40 9.71
CA ARG A 43 -6.48 -15.71 10.37
C ARG A 43 -5.24 -16.55 10.04
N LEU A 44 -4.83 -16.57 8.76
CA LEU A 44 -3.60 -17.24 8.35
C LEU A 44 -2.36 -16.66 9.04
N ALA A 45 -2.26 -15.32 9.12
CA ALA A 45 -1.16 -14.69 9.85
C ALA A 45 -1.16 -15.07 11.34
N GLN A 46 -2.33 -15.12 11.99
CA GLN A 46 -2.46 -15.49 13.40
C GLN A 46 -2.12 -16.96 13.68
N GLU A 47 -2.28 -17.85 12.69
CA GLU A 47 -1.87 -19.25 12.78
C GLU A 47 -0.33 -19.40 12.71
N GLU A 48 0.32 -18.52 11.96
CA GLU A 48 1.76 -18.59 11.65
C GLU A 48 2.64 -17.67 12.50
N ILE A 49 2.05 -16.64 13.14
CA ILE A 49 2.75 -15.63 13.93
C ILE A 49 2.32 -15.76 15.39
N ALA A 50 3.23 -16.25 16.24
CA ALA A 50 2.96 -16.39 17.66
C ALA A 50 3.05 -15.02 18.36
N PRO A 51 2.04 -14.62 19.17
CA PRO A 51 2.07 -13.35 19.92
C PRO A 51 3.20 -13.25 20.95
N SER A 52 3.84 -14.38 21.30
CA SER A 52 4.96 -14.43 22.23
C SER A 52 6.32 -14.11 21.59
N TRP A 53 6.39 -13.98 20.26
CA TRP A 53 7.62 -13.56 19.58
C TRP A 53 7.85 -12.07 19.81
N ASP A 54 9.10 -11.64 19.72
CA ASP A 54 9.45 -10.23 19.64
C ASP A 54 8.87 -9.60 18.35
N GLN A 55 8.68 -8.28 18.36
CA GLN A 55 8.02 -7.57 17.26
C GLN A 55 8.80 -7.68 15.94
N GLU A 56 10.13 -7.64 15.97
CA GLU A 56 10.97 -7.78 14.77
C GLU A 56 10.66 -9.11 14.07
N ARG A 57 10.71 -10.21 14.81
CA ARG A 57 10.39 -11.53 14.27
C ARG A 57 8.94 -11.65 13.78
N GLN A 58 7.99 -11.01 14.45
CA GLN A 58 6.60 -11.00 13.97
C GLN A 58 6.45 -10.22 12.66
N ILE A 59 7.14 -9.09 12.52
CA ILE A 59 7.17 -8.28 11.29
C ILE A 59 7.82 -9.07 10.16
N GLU A 60 9.02 -9.65 10.38
CA GLU A 60 9.71 -10.49 9.39
C GLU A 60 8.80 -11.61 8.89
N ARG A 61 8.13 -12.33 9.79
CA ARG A 61 7.21 -13.40 9.41
C ARG A 61 6.01 -12.88 8.63
N LEU A 62 5.46 -11.72 8.98
CA LEU A 62 4.37 -11.10 8.23
C LEU A 62 4.83 -10.72 6.80
N LEU A 63 6.04 -10.18 6.65
CA LEU A 63 6.61 -9.85 5.33
C LEU A 63 6.81 -11.10 4.48
N GLU A 64 7.42 -12.15 5.04
CA GLU A 64 7.60 -13.43 4.35
C GLU A 64 6.25 -14.04 3.91
N LEU A 65 5.26 -14.07 4.81
CA LEU A 65 3.91 -14.53 4.47
C LEU A 65 3.30 -13.71 3.33
N PHE A 66 3.42 -12.38 3.39
CA PHE A 66 2.77 -11.48 2.45
C PHE A 66 3.39 -11.55 1.05
N TYR A 67 4.71 -11.40 0.97
CA TYR A 67 5.42 -11.27 -0.31
C TYR A 67 5.82 -12.62 -0.90
N ASP A 68 6.29 -13.57 -0.09
CA ASP A 68 6.82 -14.84 -0.58
C ASP A 68 5.75 -15.94 -0.65
N GLU A 69 4.98 -16.14 0.42
CA GLU A 69 4.00 -17.24 0.49
C GLU A 69 2.67 -16.91 -0.19
N TRP A 70 2.13 -15.70 0.03
CA TRP A 70 0.87 -15.25 -0.58
C TRP A 70 1.07 -14.59 -1.94
N GLY A 71 2.32 -14.27 -2.29
CA GLY A 71 2.72 -13.80 -3.61
C GLY A 71 2.25 -12.37 -3.93
N PHE A 72 2.01 -11.54 -2.92
CA PHE A 72 1.69 -10.13 -3.16
C PHE A 72 2.91 -9.39 -3.69
N GLY A 73 2.71 -8.51 -4.67
CA GLY A 73 3.79 -7.62 -5.11
C GLY A 73 3.42 -6.67 -6.24
N ALA A 74 4.43 -6.07 -6.85
CA ALA A 74 4.26 -5.16 -7.98
C ALA A 74 3.50 -5.80 -9.15
N SER A 75 2.68 -5.00 -9.83
CA SER A 75 2.00 -5.42 -11.05
C SER A 75 3.00 -5.79 -12.15
N GLN A 76 2.89 -7.00 -12.69
CA GLN A 76 3.69 -7.51 -13.81
C GLN A 76 2.82 -7.63 -15.05
N GLY A 77 3.00 -6.73 -16.03
CA GLY A 77 2.36 -6.83 -17.35
C GLY A 77 1.46 -5.64 -17.74
N VAL A 78 0.71 -5.81 -18.83
CA VAL A 78 -0.20 -4.79 -19.35
C VAL A 78 -1.52 -4.88 -18.61
N TYR A 79 -1.70 -3.98 -17.64
CA TYR A 79 -2.90 -3.91 -16.82
C TYR A 79 -3.58 -2.53 -17.00
N ARG A 80 -4.89 -2.47 -16.73
CA ARG A 80 -5.54 -1.19 -16.42
C ARG A 80 -4.93 -0.66 -15.13
N LEU A 81 -4.43 0.57 -15.14
CA LEU A 81 -3.78 1.19 -13.98
C LEU A 81 -4.72 1.22 -12.76
N SER A 82 -6.04 1.37 -13.00
CA SER A 82 -7.04 1.38 -11.94
C SER A 82 -7.16 0.05 -11.19
N ASP A 83 -6.91 -1.08 -11.84
CA ASP A 83 -7.02 -2.40 -11.22
C ASP A 83 -5.90 -2.69 -10.21
N ALA A 84 -4.77 -1.96 -10.30
CA ALA A 84 -3.74 -1.98 -9.26
C ALA A 84 -4.11 -1.13 -8.02
N LEU A 85 -5.28 -0.48 -8.02
CA LEU A 85 -5.77 0.34 -6.90
C LEU A 85 -6.99 -0.28 -6.23
N TRP A 86 -7.80 -1.04 -6.98
CA TRP A 86 -9.01 -1.69 -6.45
C TRP A 86 -8.67 -2.87 -5.54
N LEU A 87 -8.99 -2.78 -4.24
CA LEU A 87 -8.66 -3.83 -3.28
C LEU A 87 -9.20 -5.21 -3.66
N ASP A 88 -10.40 -5.31 -4.24
CA ASP A 88 -10.94 -6.59 -4.72
C ASP A 88 -10.08 -7.21 -5.83
N LYS A 89 -9.52 -6.39 -6.73
CA LYS A 89 -8.64 -6.86 -7.81
C LYS A 89 -7.26 -7.21 -7.27
N VAL A 90 -6.71 -6.38 -6.39
CA VAL A 90 -5.40 -6.61 -5.77
C VAL A 90 -5.41 -7.88 -4.92
N LEU A 91 -6.47 -8.12 -4.15
CA LEU A 91 -6.63 -9.35 -3.35
C LEU A 91 -6.75 -10.62 -4.21
N VAL A 92 -7.36 -10.54 -5.39
CA VAL A 92 -7.46 -11.67 -6.33
C VAL A 92 -6.15 -11.91 -7.06
N ASN A 93 -5.55 -10.84 -7.61
CA ASN A 93 -4.40 -10.93 -8.50
C ASN A 93 -3.07 -10.99 -7.75
N ARG A 94 -3.08 -10.67 -6.45
CA ARG A 94 -1.89 -10.48 -5.61
C ARG A 94 -0.92 -9.43 -6.19
N GLN A 95 -1.46 -8.49 -6.97
CA GLN A 95 -0.67 -7.46 -7.65
C GLN A 95 -1.32 -6.11 -7.47
N GLY A 96 -0.55 -5.12 -7.03
CA GLY A 96 -1.09 -3.81 -6.71
C GLY A 96 -0.07 -2.68 -6.78
N SER A 97 -0.58 -1.47 -6.54
CA SER A 97 0.21 -0.27 -6.27
C SER A 97 0.78 -0.30 -4.85
N ALA A 98 1.80 0.53 -4.60
CA ALA A 98 2.36 0.72 -3.26
C ALA A 98 1.26 1.00 -2.21
N VAL A 99 0.31 1.88 -2.54
CA VAL A 99 -0.80 2.23 -1.65
C VAL A 99 -1.70 1.02 -1.36
N SER A 100 -2.11 0.29 -2.40
CA SER A 100 -3.01 -0.85 -2.21
C SER A 100 -2.38 -2.02 -1.48
N LEU A 101 -1.11 -2.33 -1.77
CA LEU A 101 -0.36 -3.41 -1.11
C LEU A 101 -0.09 -3.04 0.33
N GLY A 102 0.43 -1.83 0.56
CA GLY A 102 0.69 -1.34 1.91
C GLY A 102 -0.57 -1.23 2.75
N ALA A 103 -1.72 -0.84 2.18
CA ALA A 103 -2.98 -0.81 2.92
C ALA A 103 -3.39 -2.20 3.43
N ILE A 104 -3.30 -3.24 2.59
CA ILE A 104 -3.64 -4.62 2.99
C ILE A 104 -2.69 -5.08 4.10
N LEU A 105 -1.38 -4.85 3.94
CA LEU A 105 -0.38 -5.23 4.94
C LEU A 105 -0.60 -4.50 6.26
N LEU A 106 -0.79 -3.18 6.23
CA LEU A 106 -1.09 -2.35 7.41
C LEU A 106 -2.36 -2.81 8.12
N TRP A 107 -3.40 -3.19 7.38
CA TRP A 107 -4.65 -3.67 7.97
C TRP A 107 -4.46 -4.96 8.80
N ILE A 108 -3.57 -5.84 8.34
CA ILE A 108 -3.18 -7.06 9.06
C ILE A 108 -2.27 -6.71 10.24
N ALA A 109 -1.20 -5.93 10.00
CA ALA A 109 -0.23 -5.51 11.01
C ALA A 109 -0.90 -4.83 12.21
N GLN A 110 -1.82 -3.90 11.97
CA GLN A 110 -2.59 -3.22 13.03
C GLN A 110 -3.37 -4.19 13.92
N ARG A 111 -3.94 -5.27 13.33
CA ARG A 111 -4.71 -6.27 14.07
C ARG A 111 -3.84 -7.30 14.80
N LEU A 112 -2.59 -7.43 14.38
CA LEU A 112 -1.55 -8.14 15.10
C LEU A 112 -0.84 -7.25 16.14
N ALA A 113 -1.24 -5.97 16.26
CA ALA A 113 -0.60 -4.97 17.12
C ALA A 113 0.89 -4.75 16.79
N LEU A 114 1.25 -4.83 15.51
CA LEU A 114 2.60 -4.55 15.02
C LEU A 114 2.77 -3.06 14.72
N PRO A 115 3.91 -2.44 15.09
CA PRO A 115 4.16 -1.02 14.91
C PRO A 115 4.61 -0.70 13.48
N VAL A 116 3.71 -0.92 12.51
CA VAL A 116 3.94 -0.61 11.09
C VAL A 116 3.01 0.53 10.68
N VAL A 117 3.59 1.57 10.07
CA VAL A 117 2.89 2.80 9.68
C VAL A 117 3.16 3.15 8.22
N PRO A 118 2.23 3.82 7.52
CA PRO A 118 2.48 4.34 6.18
C PRO A 118 3.39 5.56 6.23
N VAL A 119 4.25 5.71 5.22
CA VAL A 119 5.04 6.92 4.98
C VAL A 119 4.76 7.40 3.57
N ILE A 120 4.44 8.69 3.42
CA ILE A 120 4.21 9.31 2.11
C ILE A 120 5.51 9.94 1.63
N PHE A 121 6.35 9.10 1.03
CA PHE A 121 7.60 9.54 0.41
C PHE A 121 7.31 10.33 -0.89
N PRO A 122 8.19 11.26 -1.32
CA PRO A 122 7.92 12.11 -2.48
C PRO A 122 7.61 11.35 -3.78
N THR A 123 8.22 10.19 -4.00
CA THR A 123 8.04 9.38 -5.21
C THR A 123 6.93 8.34 -5.10
N GLN A 124 6.68 7.81 -3.89
CA GLN A 124 5.74 6.72 -3.63
C GLN A 124 5.36 6.61 -2.16
N MET A 125 4.42 5.73 -1.81
CA MET A 125 4.21 5.35 -0.41
C MET A 125 5.28 4.31 -0.01
N LEU A 126 5.78 4.38 1.21
CA LEU A 126 6.60 3.36 1.86
C LEU A 126 5.86 2.83 3.10
N LEU A 127 6.39 1.74 3.67
CA LEU A 127 6.04 1.30 5.01
C LEU A 127 7.22 1.56 5.94
N ARG A 128 6.93 1.97 7.16
CA ARG A 128 7.94 2.08 8.22
C ARG A 128 7.53 1.18 9.38
N ALA A 129 8.46 0.39 9.89
CA ALA A 129 8.26 -0.34 11.12
C ALA A 129 9.18 0.19 12.21
N ASP A 130 8.61 0.39 13.40
CA ASP A 130 9.29 0.93 14.58
C ASP A 130 9.17 -0.07 15.76
N PRO A 131 9.86 -1.22 15.75
CA PRO A 131 9.80 -2.20 16.83
C PRO A 131 10.31 -1.61 18.16
N GLU A 132 9.56 -1.79 19.25
CA GLU A 132 9.82 -1.11 20.54
C GLU A 132 11.21 -1.37 21.12
N THR A 133 11.78 -2.53 20.82
CA THR A 133 13.09 -2.97 21.35
C THR A 133 14.24 -2.74 20.39
N SER A 134 13.98 -2.18 19.21
CA SER A 134 14.99 -1.93 18.19
C SER A 134 15.51 -0.50 18.28
N GLU A 135 16.81 -0.32 18.00
CA GLU A 135 17.39 1.00 17.74
C GLU A 135 17.27 1.39 16.26
N GLU A 136 16.87 0.46 15.40
CA GLU A 136 16.85 0.62 13.95
C GLU A 136 15.42 0.78 13.42
N MET A 137 15.18 1.88 12.70
CA MET A 137 13.97 2.11 11.93
C MET A 137 14.02 1.25 10.66
N TRP A 138 12.95 0.50 10.38
CA TRP A 138 12.88 -0.31 9.17
C TRP A 138 12.03 0.40 8.13
N LEU A 139 12.63 0.79 7.01
CA LEU A 139 11.91 1.28 5.85
C LEU A 139 11.69 0.11 4.90
N ILE A 140 10.46 -0.12 4.48
CA ILE A 140 10.06 -1.32 3.74
C ILE A 140 9.39 -0.88 2.43
N ASN A 141 9.86 -1.45 1.33
CA ASN A 141 9.27 -1.26 0.02
C ASN A 141 7.93 -2.02 -0.07
N PRO A 142 6.78 -1.35 -0.30
CA PRO A 142 5.49 -2.02 -0.33
C PRO A 142 5.30 -2.97 -1.52
N PHE A 143 6.20 -2.95 -2.51
CA PHE A 143 6.10 -3.78 -3.71
C PHE A 143 6.69 -5.18 -3.56
N ASN A 144 7.63 -5.36 -2.64
CA ASN A 144 8.40 -6.60 -2.52
C ASN A 144 8.87 -6.91 -1.10
N GLY A 145 8.62 -6.04 -0.12
CA GLY A 145 9.03 -6.25 1.27
C GLY A 145 10.51 -6.01 1.53
N GLU A 146 11.29 -5.55 0.54
CA GLU A 146 12.71 -5.26 0.75
C GLU A 146 12.91 -4.10 1.72
N THR A 147 13.86 -4.26 2.64
CA THR A 147 14.32 -3.18 3.50
C THR A 147 15.10 -2.16 2.68
N LEU A 148 14.74 -0.89 2.84
CA LEU A 148 15.31 0.24 2.14
C LEU A 148 16.31 0.96 3.03
N ASP A 149 17.42 1.39 2.42
CA ASP A 149 18.39 2.28 3.06
C ASP A 149 18.28 3.71 2.51
N GLU A 150 18.86 4.67 3.23
CA GLU A 150 18.89 6.08 2.83
C GLU A 150 19.48 6.28 1.43
N HIS A 151 20.49 5.48 1.08
CA HIS A 151 21.13 5.56 -0.23
C HIS A 151 20.15 5.25 -1.37
N THR A 152 19.33 4.20 -1.22
CA THR A 152 18.28 3.83 -2.17
C THR A 152 17.26 4.95 -2.33
N LEU A 153 16.81 5.53 -1.22
CA LEU A 153 15.85 6.64 -1.24
C LEU A 153 16.42 7.90 -1.92
N GLU A 154 17.68 8.24 -1.68
CA GLU A 154 18.34 9.34 -2.38
C GLU A 154 18.41 9.11 -3.90
N VAL A 155 18.73 7.88 -4.32
CA VAL A 155 18.77 7.52 -5.74
C VAL A 155 17.39 7.69 -6.37
N TRP A 156 16.31 7.30 -5.67
CA TRP A 156 14.94 7.49 -6.14
C TRP A 156 14.57 8.96 -6.29
N LEU A 157 14.90 9.80 -5.31
CA LEU A 157 14.68 11.25 -5.37
C LEU A 157 15.42 11.86 -6.57
N LYS A 158 16.70 11.53 -6.72
CA LYS A 158 17.54 12.06 -7.81
C LYS A 158 17.06 11.61 -9.19
N GLY A 159 16.58 10.37 -9.30
CA GLY A 159 16.07 9.80 -10.54
C GLY A 159 14.67 10.29 -10.96
N ASN A 160 13.79 10.59 -10.00
CA ASN A 160 12.39 10.93 -10.29
C ASN A 160 12.04 12.42 -10.13
N ILE A 161 12.77 13.15 -9.28
CA ILE A 161 12.52 14.57 -8.99
C ILE A 161 13.60 15.44 -9.66
N GLY A 162 14.87 15.11 -9.44
CA GLY A 162 15.98 15.77 -10.10
C GLY A 162 17.32 15.63 -9.36
N PRO A 163 18.45 15.89 -10.02
CA PRO A 163 19.80 15.54 -9.52
C PRO A 163 20.22 16.29 -8.24
N VAL A 164 19.50 17.34 -7.86
CA VAL A 164 19.74 18.16 -6.67
C VAL A 164 18.73 17.90 -5.55
N ALA A 165 17.84 16.92 -5.71
CA ALA A 165 16.91 16.51 -4.66
C ALA A 165 17.69 15.85 -3.50
N GLU A 166 17.31 16.20 -2.28
CA GLU A 166 17.91 15.72 -1.04
C GLU A 166 16.84 15.00 -0.20
N LEU A 167 17.27 14.02 0.58
CA LEU A 167 16.42 13.29 1.52
C LEU A 167 16.33 14.07 2.84
N PHE A 168 15.11 14.34 3.30
CA PHE A 168 14.86 14.96 4.60
C PHE A 168 14.24 13.96 5.56
N ASN A 169 14.49 14.10 6.86
CA ASN A 169 13.87 13.24 7.88
C ASN A 169 12.33 13.32 7.85
N GLU A 170 11.78 14.50 7.53
CA GLU A 170 10.34 14.73 7.39
C GLU A 170 9.72 13.90 6.24
N ASP A 171 10.52 13.50 5.23
CA ASP A 171 10.05 12.61 4.16
C ASP A 171 9.76 11.18 4.67
N LEU A 172 10.22 10.86 5.89
CA LEU A 172 10.09 9.55 6.54
C LEU A 172 9.09 9.55 7.70
N ASP A 173 8.38 10.66 7.91
CA ASP A 173 7.36 10.77 8.94
C ASP A 173 6.14 9.90 8.63
N GLU A 174 5.46 9.46 9.69
CA GLU A 174 4.19 8.75 9.56
C GLU A 174 3.18 9.63 8.83
N ALA A 175 2.55 9.06 7.81
CA ALA A 175 1.54 9.75 7.05
C ALA A 175 0.15 9.57 7.66
N ASP A 176 -0.62 10.65 7.63
CA ASP A 176 -2.05 10.59 7.91
C ASP A 176 -2.78 9.74 6.86
N ASN A 177 -3.73 8.91 7.29
CA ASN A 177 -4.59 8.15 6.38
C ASN A 177 -5.31 9.07 5.37
N ALA A 178 -5.74 10.26 5.78
CA ALA A 178 -6.36 11.24 4.89
C ALA A 178 -5.42 11.68 3.75
N GLU A 179 -4.12 11.80 4.03
CA GLU A 179 -3.12 12.11 3.01
C GLU A 179 -2.95 10.95 2.03
N VAL A 180 -2.80 9.72 2.53
CA VAL A 180 -2.69 8.52 1.70
C VAL A 180 -3.91 8.39 0.78
N ILE A 181 -5.10 8.60 1.33
CA ILE A 181 -6.38 8.54 0.61
C ILE A 181 -6.47 9.63 -0.46
N ARG A 182 -6.02 10.86 -0.19
CA ARG A 182 -5.98 11.93 -1.19
C ARG A 182 -5.10 11.53 -2.37
N LYS A 183 -3.89 11.00 -2.13
CA LYS A 183 -2.98 10.54 -3.19
C LYS A 183 -3.54 9.36 -3.98
N LEU A 184 -4.21 8.43 -3.30
CA LEU A 184 -4.94 7.34 -3.93
C LEU A 184 -6.00 7.87 -4.91
N LEU A 185 -6.83 8.82 -4.47
CA LEU A 185 -7.86 9.43 -5.30
C LEU A 185 -7.31 10.16 -6.52
N ASP A 186 -6.20 10.89 -6.37
CA ASP A 186 -5.53 11.59 -7.48
C ASP A 186 -5.00 10.59 -8.53
N THR A 187 -4.42 9.48 -8.07
CA THR A 187 -3.90 8.42 -8.93
C THR A 187 -5.05 7.67 -9.62
N LEU A 188 -6.10 7.34 -8.87
CA LEU A 188 -7.28 6.66 -9.38
C LEU A 188 -8.00 7.50 -10.44
N LYS A 189 -8.18 8.79 -10.18
CA LYS A 189 -8.77 9.73 -11.14
C LYS A 189 -7.97 9.75 -12.45
N SER A 190 -6.64 9.84 -12.34
CA SER A 190 -5.75 9.88 -13.50
C SER A 190 -5.83 8.58 -14.31
N ALA A 191 -5.76 7.42 -13.64
CA ALA A 191 -5.93 6.11 -14.27
C ALA A 191 -7.28 5.98 -14.98
N LEU A 192 -8.38 6.34 -14.32
CA LEU A 192 -9.71 6.27 -14.91
C LEU A 192 -9.90 7.22 -16.10
N MET A 193 -9.25 8.40 -16.09
CA MET A 193 -9.29 9.32 -17.22
C MET A 193 -8.52 8.78 -18.43
N GLU A 194 -7.36 8.15 -18.22
CA GLU A 194 -6.55 7.54 -19.28
C GLU A 194 -7.22 6.30 -19.89
N GLU A 195 -8.01 5.57 -19.10
CA GLU A 195 -8.71 4.36 -19.52
C GLU A 195 -10.07 4.61 -20.19
N ARG A 196 -10.50 5.87 -20.34
CA ARG A 196 -11.78 6.19 -20.99
C ARG A 196 -11.76 5.81 -22.48
N PRO A 197 -12.83 5.20 -23.03
CA PRO A 197 -12.85 4.74 -24.42
C PRO A 197 -12.97 5.84 -25.49
N ASP A 198 -12.81 7.12 -25.16
CA ASP A 198 -13.05 8.22 -26.09
C ASP A 198 -11.75 8.73 -26.71
N GLY A 199 -11.30 8.00 -27.74
CA GLY A 199 -10.30 8.48 -28.70
C GLY A 199 -9.06 7.60 -28.78
N ALA A 200 -8.95 6.85 -29.87
CA ALA A 200 -7.80 6.03 -30.24
C ALA A 200 -6.45 6.75 -29.99
N GLY A 201 -5.73 6.28 -28.97
CA GLY A 201 -4.30 6.47 -28.79
C GLY A 201 -3.71 5.13 -28.36
N PRO A 202 -2.52 4.74 -28.81
CA PRO A 202 -1.94 3.45 -28.41
C PRO A 202 -1.83 3.45 -26.89
N ALA A 203 -2.15 2.32 -26.26
CA ALA A 203 -1.83 2.07 -24.86
C ALA A 203 -0.37 2.47 -24.64
N ARG A 204 -0.15 3.64 -24.02
CA ARG A 204 1.21 4.09 -23.73
C ARG A 204 1.71 3.17 -22.64
N GLN A 205 2.52 2.21 -23.06
CA GLN A 205 3.34 1.39 -22.20
C GLN A 205 4.18 2.33 -21.33
N ARG A 206 3.74 2.54 -20.11
CA ARG A 206 4.65 2.90 -19.05
C ARG A 206 5.18 1.58 -18.53
N SER A 207 6.46 1.35 -18.74
CA SER A 207 7.21 0.45 -17.86
C SER A 207 6.83 0.90 -16.45
N ALA A 208 6.28 -0.01 -15.64
CA ALA A 208 6.42 0.13 -14.21
C ALA A 208 7.93 0.09 -13.99
N ALA A 209 8.53 1.28 -14.00
CA ALA A 209 9.85 1.45 -13.43
C ALA A 209 9.59 1.20 -11.94
N ALA A 210 9.71 -0.06 -11.55
CA ALA A 210 10.38 -0.37 -10.30
C ALA A 210 11.73 0.35 -10.39
N VAL A 211 11.73 1.56 -9.85
CA VAL A 211 12.90 2.20 -9.29
C VAL A 211 12.59 2.26 -7.83
#